data_AF-A0A7D9JDD5-F1
#
_entry.id   AF-A0A7D9JDD5-F1
#
_cell.length_a   1.000
_cell.length_b   1.000
_cell.length_c   1.000
_cell.angle_alpha   90.00
_cell.angle_beta   90.00
_cell.angle_gamma   90.00
#
_symmetry.space_group_name_H-M   'P 1'
#
loop_
_entity.id
_entity.type
_entity.pdbx_description
1 polymer ?
#
loop_
_entity_poly.entity_id
_entity_poly.type
_entity_poly.pdbx_seq_one_letter_code
_entity_poly.pdbx_strand_id
1 'polypeptide(L)'
;MSRAKLALWFIKSFGLELTELKARERQTGIVHSLSVDNTCIPADGTKGFDSLSSHDQKTVEQVLFLLDKFCVGDSFYHELTMIIDGLPKSYLVKQRRGQLNNISNVVPTPGKADGAQISFTDMLKSHVDEFIKLHDEVDWSKENVQVKISGDGAQMTRNSSFILLSFSLLQNQDDVMSASGNHTFAIVKGSESYETLQDSFGMIFQEINNLIQVGEITINNSRLNLEFFLEGDYKFLLIMMGMKAATSNFACVWCKIHKDNRWKMDKDLTHYNSIPIKRTLQEIINMAQKKDTQD
;
A
#
# COMPACT_ATOMS: atom_id res chain seq x y z
N MET A 1 -13.59 -2.61 32.82
CA MET A 1 -13.33 -1.18 32.53
C MET A 1 -13.55 -0.36 33.79
N SER A 2 -12.77 0.71 34.02
CA SER A 2 -13.07 1.65 35.12
C SER A 2 -14.36 2.43 34.83
N ARG A 3 -15.04 2.93 35.86
CA ARG A 3 -16.26 3.73 35.71
C ARG A 3 -16.05 4.97 34.81
N ALA A 4 -14.86 5.56 34.87
CA ALA A 4 -14.46 6.67 33.99
C ALA A 4 -14.36 6.25 32.52
N LYS A 5 -13.76 5.08 32.23
CA LYS A 5 -13.70 4.54 30.86
C LYS A 5 -15.09 4.24 30.29
N LEU A 6 -16.00 3.73 31.12
CA LEU A 6 -17.37 3.45 30.70
C LEU A 6 -18.14 4.73 30.34
N ALA A 7 -17.97 5.80 31.13
CA ALA A 7 -18.61 7.09 30.88
C ALA A 7 -18.10 7.75 29.59
N LEU A 8 -16.79 7.71 29.33
CA LEU A 8 -16.21 8.23 28.09
C LEU A 8 -16.63 7.41 26.87
N TRP A 9 -16.71 6.08 27.00
CA TRP A 9 -17.21 5.21 25.94
C TRP A 9 -18.68 5.53 25.62
N PHE A 10 -19.53 5.67 26.63
CA PHE A 10 -20.94 6.03 26.45
C PHE A 10 -21.11 7.34 25.68
N ILE A 11 -20.39 8.41 26.08
CA ILE A 11 -20.41 9.71 25.39
C ILE A 11 -20.11 9.53 23.89
N LYS A 12 -19.05 8.77 23.58
CA LYS A 12 -18.64 8.49 22.20
C LYS A 12 -19.64 7.65 21.41
N SER A 13 -20.27 6.65 22.03
CA SER A 13 -21.23 5.75 21.37
C SER A 13 -22.53 6.44 20.93
N PHE A 14 -22.89 7.55 21.58
CA PHE A 14 -24.09 8.32 21.25
C PHE A 14 -23.78 9.61 20.45
N GLY A 15 -22.54 9.74 19.94
CA GLY A 15 -22.13 10.93 19.17
C GLY A 15 -22.12 12.22 19.99
N LEU A 16 -22.06 12.12 21.32
CA LEU A 16 -21.99 13.27 22.21
C LEU A 16 -20.53 13.70 22.36
N GLU A 17 -20.32 15.00 22.50
CA GLU A 17 -19.01 15.60 22.68
C GLU A 17 -18.86 16.11 24.12
N LEU A 18 -17.82 15.67 24.82
CA LEU A 18 -17.51 16.20 26.15
C LEU A 18 -16.82 17.56 25.97
N THR A 19 -17.48 18.64 26.35
CA THR A 19 -16.97 20.01 26.18
C THR A 19 -16.27 20.53 27.44
N GLU A 20 -16.79 20.22 28.64
CA GLU A 20 -16.23 20.69 29.92
C GLU A 20 -16.48 19.67 31.03
N LEU A 21 -15.49 19.43 31.89
CA LEU A 21 -15.59 18.61 33.09
C LEU A 21 -15.38 19.46 34.34
N LYS A 22 -16.41 19.57 35.18
CA LYS A 22 -16.35 20.30 36.46
C LYS A 22 -16.21 19.34 37.63
N ALA A 23 -15.16 19.49 38.42
CA ALA A 23 -14.94 18.77 39.66
C ALA A 23 -14.98 19.74 40.83
N ARG A 24 -15.79 19.45 41.85
CA ARG A 24 -15.81 20.25 43.09
C ARG A 24 -15.00 19.54 44.17
N GLU A 25 -14.03 20.25 44.74
CA GLU A 25 -13.30 19.80 45.90
C GLU A 25 -14.21 19.79 47.13
N ARG A 26 -14.33 18.64 47.80
CA ARG A 26 -15.27 18.48 48.92
C ARG A 26 -14.89 19.27 50.17
N GLN A 27 -13.60 19.51 50.39
CA GLN A 27 -13.10 20.14 51.61
C GLN A 27 -13.14 21.66 51.54
N THR A 28 -12.82 22.23 50.38
CA THR A 28 -12.72 23.69 50.17
C THR A 28 -13.92 24.27 49.44
N GLY A 29 -14.72 23.43 48.75
CA GLY A 29 -15.83 23.85 47.92
C GLY A 29 -15.42 24.43 46.56
N ILE A 30 -14.12 24.50 46.27
CA ILE A 30 -13.59 25.05 45.01
C ILE A 30 -14.02 24.17 43.85
N VAL A 31 -14.51 24.79 42.78
CA VAL A 31 -14.89 24.10 41.54
C VAL A 31 -13.76 24.27 40.53
N HIS A 32 -13.18 23.16 40.10
CA HIS A 32 -12.20 23.07 39.04
C HIS A 32 -12.91 22.69 37.74
N SER A 33 -12.82 23.57 36.75
CA SER A 33 -13.27 23.30 35.38
C SER A 33 -12.09 22.83 34.54
N LEU A 34 -12.26 21.73 33.82
CA LEU A 34 -11.37 21.30 32.74
C LEU A 34 -12.12 21.40 31.42
N SER A 35 -11.76 22.36 30.57
CA SER A 35 -12.25 22.39 29.19
C SER A 35 -11.61 21.25 28.40
N VAL A 36 -12.44 20.48 27.70
CA VAL A 36 -12.00 19.39 26.83
C VAL A 36 -12.18 19.87 25.40
N ASP A 37 -11.26 20.71 24.94
CA ASP A 37 -11.24 21.10 23.53
C ASP A 37 -10.78 19.87 22.72
N ASN A 38 -11.66 19.36 21.85
CA ASN A 38 -11.34 18.24 20.95
C ASN A 38 -10.52 18.65 19.72
N THR A 39 -10.09 19.90 19.66
CA THR A 39 -8.90 20.23 18.89
C THR A 39 -7.73 20.05 19.84
N CYS A 40 -6.75 19.24 19.45
CA CYS A 40 -5.45 19.23 20.11
C CYS A 40 -4.78 20.61 19.90
N ILE A 41 -5.30 21.65 20.55
CA ILE A 41 -4.62 22.92 20.74
C ILE A 41 -3.97 22.78 22.12
N PRO A 42 -2.64 22.92 22.21
CA PRO A 42 -1.94 22.79 23.48
C PRO A 42 -2.45 23.84 24.46
N ALA A 43 -2.67 23.41 25.72
CA ALA A 43 -2.82 24.33 26.82
C ALA A 43 -1.67 25.35 26.82
N ASP A 44 -2.06 26.62 26.81
CA ASP A 44 -1.28 27.82 27.13
C ASP A 44 0.25 27.70 26.99
N GLY A 45 0.78 28.17 25.86
CA GLY A 45 2.21 28.45 25.66
C GLY A 45 3.07 27.35 25.02
N THR A 46 2.53 26.18 24.68
CA THR A 46 3.31 25.18 23.92
C THR A 46 3.27 25.47 22.42
N LYS A 47 4.38 26.02 21.90
CA LYS A 47 4.63 26.20 20.47
C LYS A 47 4.43 24.85 19.74
N GLY A 48 3.46 24.80 18.83
CA GLY A 48 3.26 23.67 17.91
C GLY A 48 4.37 23.59 16.86
N PHE A 49 4.46 22.48 16.13
CA PHE A 49 5.48 22.24 15.11
C PHE A 49 5.64 23.41 14.13
N ASP A 50 4.52 23.99 13.66
CA ASP A 50 4.53 25.08 12.69
C ASP A 50 5.10 26.40 13.24
N SER A 51 5.18 26.54 14.56
CA SER A 51 5.73 27.73 15.25
C SER A 51 7.20 27.58 15.67
N LEU A 52 7.82 26.45 15.33
CA LEU A 52 9.24 26.19 15.55
C LEU A 52 10.11 26.93 14.53
N SER A 53 11.40 27.08 14.85
CA SER A 53 12.38 27.53 13.87
C SER A 53 12.58 26.49 12.77
N SER A 54 13.05 26.90 11.59
CA SER A 54 13.36 25.96 10.50
C SER A 54 14.37 24.87 10.91
N HIS A 55 15.31 25.21 11.78
CA HIS A 55 16.27 24.27 12.34
C HIS A 55 15.58 23.22 13.22
N ASP A 56 14.72 23.65 14.14
CA ASP A 56 14.02 22.74 15.06
C ASP A 56 13.00 21.86 14.33
N GLN A 57 12.34 22.38 13.30
CA GLN A 57 11.46 21.59 12.42
C GLN A 57 12.24 20.47 11.74
N LYS A 58 13.41 20.78 11.18
CA LYS A 58 14.29 19.79 10.55
C LYS A 58 14.76 18.74 11.55
N THR A 59 15.07 19.13 12.78
CA THR A 59 15.43 18.19 13.86
C THR A 59 14.26 17.25 14.18
N VAL A 60 13.04 17.76 14.31
CA VAL A 60 11.83 16.93 14.51
C VAL A 60 11.65 15.94 13.35
N GLU A 61 11.82 16.37 12.11
CA GLU A 61 11.69 15.52 10.93
C GLU A 61 12.75 14.42 10.87
N GLN A 62 14.00 14.75 11.18
CA GLN A 62 15.09 13.76 11.25
C GLN A 62 14.82 12.73 12.35
N VAL A 63 14.35 13.16 13.51
CA VAL A 63 13.99 12.24 14.59
C VAL A 63 12.81 11.36 14.16
N LEU A 64 11.75 11.94 13.60
CA LEU A 64 10.60 11.16 13.12
C LEU A 64 11.03 10.09 12.10
N PHE A 65 11.88 10.47 11.14
CA PHE A 65 12.47 9.54 10.18
C PHE A 65 13.21 8.39 10.87
N LEU A 66 14.03 8.67 11.89
CA LEU A 66 14.74 7.63 12.63
C LEU A 66 13.78 6.72 13.40
N LEU A 67 12.74 7.27 14.02
CA LEU A 67 11.74 6.47 14.73
C LEU A 67 11.04 5.50 13.78
N ASP A 68 10.63 5.98 12.61
CA ASP A 68 9.94 5.15 11.62
C ASP A 68 10.91 4.12 10.99
N LYS A 69 12.13 4.54 10.63
CA LYS A 69 13.17 3.67 10.05
C LYS A 69 13.57 2.53 10.97
N PHE A 70 13.61 2.76 12.28
CA PHE A 70 14.02 1.77 13.28
C PHE A 70 12.85 1.19 14.08
N CYS A 71 11.61 1.43 13.65
CA CYS A 71 10.39 0.94 14.29
C CYS A 71 10.31 1.25 15.79
N VAL A 72 10.76 2.44 16.19
CA VAL A 72 10.79 2.87 17.59
C VAL A 72 9.41 3.40 17.99
N GLY A 73 8.80 2.75 18.97
CA GLY A 73 7.47 3.13 19.45
C GLY A 73 7.42 4.48 20.17
N ASP A 74 6.29 5.17 20.05
CA ASP A 74 6.06 6.47 20.68
C ASP A 74 6.27 6.47 22.20
N SER A 75 5.92 5.38 22.88
CA SER A 75 6.15 5.22 24.31
C SER A 75 7.63 5.23 24.65
N PHE A 76 8.45 4.51 23.87
CA PHE A 76 9.89 4.51 24.07
C PHE A 76 10.49 5.90 23.86
N TYR A 77 10.12 6.56 22.76
CA TYR A 77 10.62 7.90 22.47
C TYR A 77 10.19 8.91 23.54
N HIS A 78 8.98 8.79 24.07
CA HIS A 78 8.51 9.61 25.17
C HIS A 78 9.38 9.46 26.43
N GLU A 79 9.63 8.22 26.88
CA GLU A 79 10.51 7.96 28.03
C GLU A 79 11.94 8.45 27.77
N LEU A 80 12.45 8.28 26.55
CA LEU A 80 13.77 8.77 26.16
C LEU A 80 13.89 10.30 26.31
N THR A 81 12.84 11.04 25.91
CA THR A 81 12.80 12.51 26.05
C THR A 81 12.63 13.00 27.49
N MET A 82 12.30 12.10 28.43
CA MET A 82 12.27 12.40 29.86
C MET A 82 13.65 12.28 30.52
N ILE A 83 14.54 11.47 29.93
CA ILE A 83 15.87 11.18 30.47
C ILE A 83 16.95 12.04 29.79
N ILE A 84 16.79 12.33 28.50
CA ILE A 84 17.77 13.05 27.69
C ILE A 84 17.25 14.45 27.37
N ASP A 85 18.00 15.46 27.81
CA ASP A 85 17.76 16.86 27.47
C ASP A 85 18.10 17.16 26.00
N GLY A 86 17.40 18.15 25.43
CA GLY A 86 17.66 18.62 24.06
C GLY A 86 16.95 17.83 22.95
N LEU A 87 16.29 16.71 23.27
CA LEU A 87 15.47 16.00 22.28
C LEU A 87 14.13 16.72 22.01
N PRO A 88 13.62 16.72 20.76
CA PRO A 88 12.29 17.23 20.48
C PRO A 88 11.21 16.52 21.29
N LYS A 89 10.27 17.28 21.86
CA LYS A 89 9.20 16.70 22.66
C LYS A 89 8.34 15.75 21.82
N SER A 90 7.95 14.62 22.42
CA SER A 90 7.19 13.56 21.74
C SER A 90 5.89 14.05 21.08
N TYR A 91 5.26 15.10 21.61
CA TYR A 91 4.05 15.67 21.00
C TYR A 91 4.34 16.36 19.65
N LEU A 92 5.52 16.97 19.47
CA LEU A 92 5.91 17.61 18.20
C LEU A 92 6.12 16.57 17.10
N VAL A 93 6.77 15.46 17.44
CA VAL A 93 6.96 14.31 16.55
C VAL A 93 5.60 13.73 16.15
N LYS A 94 4.69 13.53 17.12
CA LYS A 94 3.32 13.06 16.86
C LYS A 94 2.53 14.02 15.98
N GLN A 95 2.64 15.32 16.23
CA GLN A 95 1.98 16.35 15.43
C GLN A 95 2.49 16.32 13.99
N ARG A 96 3.81 16.29 13.79
CA ARG A 96 4.41 16.22 12.46
C ARG A 96 4.02 14.94 11.73
N ARG A 97 4.02 13.79 12.41
CA ARG A 97 3.51 12.53 11.84
C ARG A 97 2.05 12.65 11.41
N GLY A 98 1.20 13.29 12.23
CA GLY A 98 -0.19 13.57 11.88
C GLY A 98 -0.32 14.45 10.62
N GLN A 99 0.49 15.50 10.51
CA GLN A 99 0.53 16.35 9.31
C GLN A 99 0.95 15.56 8.06
N LEU A 100 1.97 14.69 8.18
CA LEU A 100 2.42 13.83 7.07
C LEU A 100 1.37 12.78 6.69
N ASN A 101 0.64 12.24 7.66
CA ASN A 101 -0.45 11.31 7.37
C ASN A 101 -1.60 12.02 6.63
N ASN A 102 -1.86 13.29 6.92
CA ASN A 102 -2.93 14.06 6.25
C ASN A 102 -2.64 14.36 4.77
N ILE A 103 -1.37 14.36 4.36
CA ILE A 103 -0.99 14.49 2.94
C ILE A 103 -0.97 13.14 2.22
N SER A 104 -0.99 12.03 2.96
CA SER A 104 -1.04 10.68 2.40
C SER A 104 -2.48 10.30 2.07
N ASN A 105 -2.81 10.22 0.78
CA ASN A 105 -4.16 9.90 0.32
C ASN A 105 -4.39 8.38 0.27
N VAL A 106 -4.41 7.74 1.45
CA VAL A 106 -4.78 6.32 1.61
C VAL A 106 -6.28 6.22 1.78
N VAL A 107 -6.95 5.52 0.87
CA VAL A 107 -8.39 5.30 0.90
C VAL A 107 -8.71 3.81 1.07
N PRO A 108 -9.87 3.44 1.63
CA PRO A 108 -10.30 2.05 1.65
C PRO A 108 -10.43 1.48 0.23
N THR A 109 -10.09 0.20 0.05
CA THR A 109 -10.40 -0.51 -1.21
C THR A 109 -11.91 -0.66 -1.37
N PRO A 110 -12.42 -0.76 -2.62
CA PRO A 110 -13.79 -1.19 -2.84
C PRO A 110 -14.03 -2.64 -2.33
N GLY A 111 -15.29 -3.04 -2.31
CA GLY A 111 -15.69 -4.38 -1.89
C GLY A 111 -15.96 -4.53 -0.39
N LYS A 112 -16.14 -5.78 0.04
CA LYS A 112 -16.54 -6.12 1.43
C LYS A 112 -15.35 -6.36 2.37
N ALA A 113 -14.19 -6.69 1.81
CA ALA A 113 -13.00 -7.00 2.57
C ALA A 113 -12.33 -5.73 3.09
N ASP A 114 -11.77 -5.80 4.29
CA ASP A 114 -10.96 -4.70 4.83
C ASP A 114 -9.71 -4.53 3.96
N GLY A 115 -9.52 -3.35 3.37
CA GLY A 115 -8.34 -3.06 2.57
C GLY A 115 -8.08 -1.57 2.45
N ALA A 116 -6.90 -1.24 1.95
CA ALA A 116 -6.43 0.12 1.75
C ALA A 116 -5.72 0.21 0.40
N GLN A 117 -5.86 1.34 -0.27
CA GLN A 117 -5.23 1.63 -1.54
C GLN A 117 -4.82 3.10 -1.63
N ILE A 118 -3.89 3.36 -2.54
CA ILE A 118 -3.51 4.69 -3.01
C ILE A 118 -3.68 4.74 -4.53
N SER A 119 -3.74 5.95 -5.09
CA SER A 119 -3.80 6.16 -6.54
C SER A 119 -2.57 5.56 -7.21
N PHE A 120 -2.78 4.55 -8.06
CA PHE A 120 -1.67 3.90 -8.77
C PHE A 120 -0.98 4.88 -9.70
N THR A 121 -1.75 5.66 -10.45
CA THR A 121 -1.23 6.66 -11.39
C THR A 121 -0.41 7.73 -10.69
N ASP A 122 -0.88 8.25 -9.55
CA ASP A 122 -0.16 9.32 -8.86
C ASP A 122 1.13 8.79 -8.24
N MET A 123 1.09 7.60 -7.63
CA MET A 123 2.30 6.97 -7.10
C MET A 123 3.30 6.66 -8.23
N LEU A 124 2.84 6.14 -9.36
CA LEU A 124 3.68 5.88 -10.53
C LEU A 124 4.33 7.17 -11.03
N LYS A 125 3.58 8.27 -11.16
CA LYS A 125 4.15 9.57 -11.58
C LYS A 125 5.25 10.04 -10.65
N SER A 126 5.03 9.98 -9.34
CA SER A 126 6.03 10.41 -8.35
C SER A 126 7.31 9.59 -8.48
N HIS A 127 7.21 8.26 -8.52
CA HIS A 127 8.41 7.41 -8.61
C HIS A 127 9.11 7.50 -9.96
N VAL A 128 8.37 7.66 -11.07
CA VAL A 128 8.98 7.85 -12.39
C VAL A 128 9.67 9.21 -12.49
N ASP A 129 9.10 10.27 -11.92
CA ASP A 129 9.73 11.60 -11.87
C ASP A 129 11.06 11.57 -11.10
N GLU A 130 11.07 10.92 -9.93
CA GLU A 130 12.30 10.72 -9.14
C GLU A 130 13.32 9.87 -9.88
N PHE A 131 12.88 8.77 -10.49
CA PHE A 131 13.75 7.85 -11.22
C PHE A 131 14.42 8.52 -12.42
N ILE A 132 13.70 9.29 -13.22
CA ILE A 132 14.25 10.00 -14.38
C ILE A 132 15.25 11.08 -13.95
N LYS A 133 15.00 11.76 -12.83
CA LYS A 133 15.95 12.75 -12.28
C LYS A 133 17.25 12.11 -11.82
N LEU A 134 17.21 10.85 -11.37
CA LEU A 134 18.40 10.10 -10.97
C LEU A 134 19.16 9.53 -12.18
N HIS A 135 18.48 9.40 -13.32
CA HIS A 135 19.02 8.88 -14.58
C HIS A 135 18.93 9.93 -15.70
N ASP A 136 19.52 11.10 -15.46
CA ASP A 136 19.48 12.24 -16.38
C ASP A 136 20.36 12.05 -17.62
N GLU A 137 21.23 11.03 -17.62
CA GLU A 137 22.06 10.60 -18.74
C GLU A 137 21.27 9.88 -19.84
N VAL A 138 20.07 9.38 -19.54
CA VAL A 138 19.23 8.59 -20.45
C VAL A 138 18.26 9.50 -21.22
N ASP A 139 18.20 9.32 -22.54
CA ASP A 139 17.21 9.98 -23.38
C ASP A 139 15.85 9.26 -23.31
N TRP A 140 15.08 9.57 -22.27
CA TRP A 140 13.75 9.00 -22.01
C TRP A 140 12.70 9.32 -23.09
N SER A 141 13.01 10.16 -24.09
CA SER A 141 12.14 10.34 -25.26
C SER A 141 12.20 9.17 -26.24
N LYS A 142 13.24 8.33 -26.14
CA LYS A 142 13.48 7.17 -27.01
C LYS A 142 13.33 5.83 -26.30
N GLU A 143 13.33 5.85 -24.97
CA GLU A 143 13.25 4.67 -24.13
C GLU A 143 11.85 4.54 -23.52
N ASN A 144 11.47 3.31 -23.20
CA ASN A 144 10.25 3.02 -22.44
C ASN A 144 10.59 2.87 -20.97
N VAL A 145 9.80 3.47 -20.09
CA VAL A 145 9.85 3.17 -18.66
C VAL A 145 9.15 1.83 -18.44
N GLN A 146 9.90 0.85 -17.96
CA GLN A 146 9.42 -0.51 -17.76
C GLN A 146 8.86 -0.68 -16.36
N VAL A 147 7.54 -0.83 -16.27
CA VAL A 147 6.78 -0.96 -15.02
C VAL A 147 6.39 -2.41 -14.82
N LYS A 148 6.90 -3.02 -13.76
CA LYS A 148 6.51 -4.36 -13.34
C LYS A 148 5.40 -4.26 -12.31
N ILE A 149 4.23 -4.83 -12.58
CA ILE A 149 3.12 -4.98 -11.64
C ILE A 149 3.20 -6.38 -11.04
N SER A 150 3.15 -6.45 -9.71
CA SER A 150 3.21 -7.68 -8.95
C SER A 150 2.05 -7.80 -7.97
N GLY A 151 1.67 -9.05 -7.70
CA GLY A 151 0.73 -9.37 -6.64
C GLY A 151 1.13 -10.65 -5.90
N ASP A 152 0.89 -10.66 -4.59
CA ASP A 152 1.17 -11.81 -3.73
C ASP A 152 0.13 -11.96 -2.62
N GLY A 153 -0.22 -13.21 -2.32
CA GLY A 153 -1.10 -13.59 -1.22
C GLY A 153 -0.30 -14.16 -0.06
N ALA A 154 -0.11 -13.39 1.00
CA ALA A 154 0.73 -13.76 2.13
C ALA A 154 -0.06 -13.96 3.42
N GLN A 155 0.21 -15.07 4.12
CA GLN A 155 -0.30 -15.31 5.47
C GLN A 155 0.56 -14.57 6.50
N MET A 156 0.06 -13.45 7.03
CA MET A 156 0.81 -12.62 8.00
C MET A 156 0.63 -13.09 9.44
N THR A 157 -0.53 -13.66 9.77
CA THR A 157 -0.76 -14.29 11.07
C THR A 157 -1.52 -15.59 10.89
N ARG A 158 -1.64 -16.38 11.97
CA ARG A 158 -2.43 -17.61 11.97
C ARG A 158 -3.85 -17.41 11.42
N ASN A 159 -4.44 -16.22 11.61
CA ASN A 159 -5.84 -15.94 11.28
C ASN A 159 -6.02 -14.82 10.24
N SER A 160 -4.93 -14.31 9.66
CA SER A 160 -5.02 -13.22 8.67
C SER A 160 -4.07 -13.44 7.52
N SER A 161 -4.65 -13.55 6.33
CA SER A 161 -3.96 -13.43 5.06
C SER A 161 -4.27 -12.09 4.43
N PHE A 162 -3.29 -11.57 3.71
CA PHE A 162 -3.41 -10.34 2.95
C PHE A 162 -2.98 -10.60 1.52
N ILE A 163 -3.61 -9.89 0.60
CA ILE A 163 -3.20 -9.79 -0.78
C ILE A 163 -2.59 -8.40 -0.95
N LEU A 164 -1.38 -8.34 -1.47
CA LEU A 164 -0.67 -7.10 -1.75
C LEU A 164 -0.54 -6.94 -3.25
N LEU A 165 -0.75 -5.72 -3.73
CA LEU A 165 -0.39 -5.30 -5.09
C LEU A 165 0.70 -4.23 -5.01
N SER A 166 1.73 -4.43 -5.78
CA SER A 166 2.90 -3.55 -5.83
C SER A 166 3.38 -3.34 -7.26
N PHE A 167 4.19 -2.31 -7.46
CA PHE A 167 4.95 -2.15 -8.69
C PHE A 167 6.42 -1.88 -8.43
N SER A 168 7.27 -2.15 -9.42
CA SER A 168 8.66 -1.71 -9.45
C SER A 168 9.03 -1.21 -10.84
N LEU A 169 10.07 -0.37 -10.92
CA LEU A 169 10.65 0.04 -12.20
C LEU A 169 11.80 -0.92 -12.56
N LEU A 170 11.70 -1.64 -13.67
CA LEU A 170 12.65 -2.71 -14.02
C LEU A 170 14.06 -2.21 -14.35
N GLN A 171 14.17 -0.95 -14.78
CA GLN A 171 15.45 -0.34 -15.10
C GLN A 171 16.26 0.02 -13.85
N ASN A 172 15.64 -0.04 -12.66
CA ASN A 172 16.30 0.24 -11.39
C ASN A 172 17.07 -0.99 -10.85
N GLN A 173 18.00 -1.50 -11.67
CA GLN A 173 18.71 -2.80 -11.58
C GLN A 173 18.79 -3.43 -10.17
N ASP A 174 19.61 -2.85 -9.28
CA ASP A 174 19.89 -3.41 -7.96
C ASP A 174 18.68 -3.31 -7.01
N ASP A 175 17.82 -2.31 -7.21
CA ASP A 175 16.65 -2.06 -6.38
C ASP A 175 15.42 -2.90 -6.80
N VAL A 176 15.35 -3.40 -8.04
CA VAL A 176 14.20 -4.22 -8.52
C VAL A 176 13.95 -5.43 -7.63
N MET A 177 15.02 -6.04 -7.13
CA MET A 177 14.96 -7.23 -6.28
C MET A 177 14.97 -6.89 -4.79
N SER A 178 15.06 -5.60 -4.45
CA SER A 178 15.06 -5.11 -3.07
C SER A 178 13.64 -4.82 -2.58
N ALA A 179 13.45 -4.78 -1.27
CA ALA A 179 12.21 -4.29 -0.69
C ALA A 179 11.98 -2.80 -0.97
N SER A 180 13.05 -2.01 -1.11
CA SER A 180 12.98 -0.56 -1.37
C SER A 180 12.48 -0.20 -2.76
N GLY A 181 12.73 -1.06 -3.76
CA GLY A 181 12.25 -0.85 -5.13
C GLY A 181 10.84 -1.38 -5.41
N ASN A 182 10.19 -2.03 -4.43
CA ASN A 182 8.82 -2.51 -4.55
C ASN A 182 7.85 -1.58 -3.83
N HIS A 183 7.02 -0.89 -4.60
CA HIS A 183 6.09 0.12 -4.12
C HIS A 183 4.68 -0.47 -4.04
N THR A 184 4.21 -0.76 -2.83
CA THR A 184 2.85 -1.29 -2.58
C THR A 184 1.81 -0.20 -2.75
N PHE A 185 0.85 -0.39 -3.66
CA PHE A 185 -0.25 0.56 -3.87
C PHE A 185 -1.59 0.07 -3.34
N ALA A 186 -1.75 -1.23 -3.07
CA ALA A 186 -2.99 -1.74 -2.52
C ALA A 186 -2.76 -2.97 -1.64
N ILE A 187 -3.57 -3.10 -0.60
CA ILE A 187 -3.59 -4.24 0.32
C ILE A 187 -5.02 -4.59 0.70
N VAL A 188 -5.35 -5.87 0.68
CA VAL A 188 -6.68 -6.40 1.07
C VAL A 188 -6.51 -7.57 2.00
N LYS A 189 -7.26 -7.58 3.10
CA LYS A 189 -7.34 -8.70 4.02
C LYS A 189 -8.30 -9.73 3.46
N GLY A 190 -7.81 -10.92 3.16
CA GLY A 190 -8.65 -11.98 2.60
C GLY A 190 -7.84 -13.13 2.03
N SER A 191 -8.55 -14.16 1.59
CA SER A 191 -7.95 -15.21 0.77
C SER A 191 -7.72 -14.70 -0.64
N GLU A 192 -6.58 -15.03 -1.22
CA GLU A 192 -6.28 -14.81 -2.63
C GLU A 192 -7.21 -15.67 -3.52
N SER A 193 -8.37 -15.09 -3.86
CA SER A 193 -9.40 -15.65 -4.73
C SER A 193 -9.78 -14.63 -5.79
N TYR A 194 -10.36 -15.12 -6.90
CA TYR A 194 -10.81 -14.27 -7.99
C TYR A 194 -11.82 -13.23 -7.53
N GLU A 195 -12.78 -13.63 -6.70
CA GLU A 195 -13.85 -12.76 -6.20
C GLU A 195 -13.29 -11.60 -5.36
N THR A 196 -12.30 -11.90 -4.51
CA THR A 196 -11.66 -10.88 -3.66
C THR A 196 -10.88 -9.88 -4.51
N LEU A 197 -10.14 -10.37 -5.51
CA LEU A 197 -9.39 -9.51 -6.44
C LEU A 197 -10.32 -8.66 -7.30
N GLN A 198 -11.43 -9.24 -7.79
CA GLN A 198 -12.41 -8.53 -8.61
C GLN A 198 -13.11 -7.43 -7.81
N ASP A 199 -13.61 -7.76 -6.62
CA ASP A 199 -14.37 -6.83 -5.78
C ASP A 199 -13.49 -5.71 -5.23
N SER A 200 -12.26 -6.05 -4.80
CA SER A 200 -11.40 -5.08 -4.10
C SER A 200 -10.38 -4.37 -4.98
N PHE A 201 -9.98 -4.94 -6.10
CA PHE A 201 -9.00 -4.31 -7.00
C PHE A 201 -9.55 -4.00 -8.39
N GLY A 202 -10.83 -4.25 -8.66
CA GLY A 202 -11.43 -4.01 -9.99
C GLY A 202 -11.21 -2.60 -10.53
N MET A 203 -11.35 -1.56 -9.69
CA MET A 203 -11.09 -0.18 -10.08
C MET A 203 -9.61 0.09 -10.38
N ILE A 204 -8.69 -0.51 -9.60
CA ILE A 204 -7.25 -0.37 -9.81
C ILE A 204 -6.83 -1.09 -11.10
N PHE A 205 -7.37 -2.27 -11.37
CA PHE A 205 -7.11 -2.96 -12.63
C PHE A 205 -7.64 -2.17 -13.84
N GLN A 206 -8.78 -1.49 -13.71
CA GLN A 206 -9.25 -0.57 -14.75
C GLN A 206 -8.28 0.59 -14.96
N GLU A 207 -7.79 1.19 -13.88
CA GLU A 207 -6.78 2.27 -13.93
C GLU A 207 -5.49 1.80 -14.65
N ILE A 208 -4.94 0.66 -14.25
CA ILE A 208 -3.74 0.07 -14.87
C ILE A 208 -4.00 -0.26 -16.35
N ASN A 209 -5.13 -0.87 -16.68
CA ASN A 209 -5.47 -1.22 -18.06
C ASN A 209 -5.63 0.02 -18.96
N ASN A 210 -6.16 1.12 -18.43
CA ASN A 210 -6.22 2.39 -19.16
C ASN A 210 -4.81 2.92 -19.47
N LEU A 211 -3.88 2.84 -18.51
CA LEU A 211 -2.47 3.22 -18.74
C LEU A 211 -1.78 2.30 -19.75
N ILE A 212 -2.05 0.99 -19.71
CA ILE A 212 -1.53 0.03 -20.70
C ILE A 212 -2.05 0.36 -22.10
N GLN A 213 -3.33 0.72 -22.24
CA GLN A 213 -3.93 1.09 -23.53
C GLN A 213 -3.36 2.40 -24.08
N VAL A 214 -3.15 3.39 -23.23
CA VAL A 214 -2.57 4.69 -23.62
C VAL A 214 -1.09 4.53 -23.95
N GLY A 215 -0.35 3.71 -23.18
CA GLY A 215 1.07 3.44 -23.38
C GLY A 215 2.00 4.60 -23.07
N GLU A 216 1.48 5.72 -22.56
CA GLU A 216 2.25 6.90 -22.19
C GLU A 216 1.76 7.52 -20.87
N ILE A 217 2.66 8.22 -20.18
CA ILE A 217 2.35 9.02 -18.99
C ILE A 217 2.94 10.42 -19.12
N THR A 218 2.18 11.43 -18.67
CA THR A 218 2.64 12.82 -18.66
C THR A 218 3.07 13.23 -17.26
N ILE A 219 4.32 13.67 -17.13
CA ILE A 219 4.96 14.12 -15.89
C ILE A 219 5.68 15.44 -16.18
N ASN A 220 5.39 16.51 -15.45
CA ASN A 220 6.05 17.82 -15.61
C ASN A 220 6.12 18.31 -17.08
N ASN A 221 5.01 18.14 -17.83
CA ASN A 221 4.86 18.43 -19.26
C ASN A 221 5.72 17.58 -20.22
N SER A 222 6.42 16.57 -19.70
CA SER A 222 7.14 15.57 -20.49
C SER A 222 6.28 14.32 -20.67
N ARG A 223 6.22 13.80 -21.89
CA ARG A 223 5.54 12.54 -22.21
C ARG A 223 6.55 11.41 -22.24
N LEU A 224 6.23 10.33 -21.55
CA LEU A 224 7.11 9.18 -21.36
C LEU A 224 6.35 7.93 -21.78
N ASN A 225 6.99 7.07 -22.57
CA ASN A 225 6.40 5.81 -22.96
C ASN A 225 6.50 4.82 -21.81
N LEU A 226 5.45 4.02 -21.62
CA LEU A 226 5.38 2.99 -20.58
C LEU A 226 5.32 1.60 -21.22
N GLU A 227 6.03 0.65 -20.62
CA GLU A 227 5.91 -0.77 -20.94
C GLU A 227 5.59 -1.55 -19.66
N PHE A 228 4.50 -2.32 -19.67
CA PHE A 228 4.02 -3.01 -18.47
C PHE A 228 4.32 -4.50 -18.50
N PHE A 229 4.75 -5.04 -17.36
CA PHE A 229 5.04 -6.44 -17.15
C PHE A 229 4.24 -6.96 -15.96
N LEU A 230 3.61 -8.13 -16.11
CA LEU A 230 2.93 -8.80 -15.00
C LEU A 230 3.88 -9.83 -14.38
N GLU A 231 4.10 -9.74 -13.08
CA GLU A 231 4.81 -10.71 -12.26
C GLU A 231 3.89 -11.18 -11.11
N GLY A 232 4.17 -12.35 -10.59
CA GLY A 232 3.58 -12.83 -9.35
C GLY A 232 4.01 -14.24 -9.09
N ASP A 233 3.65 -14.75 -7.91
CA ASP A 233 3.76 -16.18 -7.70
C ASP A 233 2.85 -16.94 -8.70
N TYR A 234 3.11 -18.23 -8.87
CA TYR A 234 2.41 -19.00 -9.90
C TYR A 234 0.90 -19.08 -9.62
N LYS A 235 0.49 -19.04 -8.35
CA LYS A 235 -0.91 -19.11 -7.96
C LYS A 235 -1.65 -17.82 -8.35
N PHE A 236 -1.07 -16.66 -8.08
CA PHE A 236 -1.57 -15.36 -8.45
C PHE A 236 -1.71 -15.23 -9.97
N LEU A 237 -0.67 -15.64 -10.72
CA LEU A 237 -0.71 -15.65 -12.18
C LEU A 237 -1.85 -16.52 -12.73
N LEU A 238 -2.10 -17.69 -12.13
CA LEU A 238 -3.24 -18.53 -12.53
C LEU A 238 -4.58 -17.83 -12.30
N ILE A 239 -4.73 -17.12 -11.18
CA ILE A 239 -5.98 -16.40 -10.87
C ILE A 239 -6.16 -15.23 -11.85
N MET A 240 -5.11 -14.43 -12.11
CA MET A 240 -5.13 -13.34 -13.09
C MET A 240 -5.49 -13.82 -14.50
N MET A 241 -5.04 -15.02 -14.88
CA MET A 241 -5.35 -15.64 -16.17
C MET A 241 -6.72 -16.38 -16.19
N GLY A 242 -7.49 -16.36 -15.10
CA GLY A 242 -8.77 -17.06 -14.99
C GLY A 242 -8.65 -18.60 -15.01
N MET A 243 -7.46 -19.11 -14.72
CA MET A 243 -7.12 -20.52 -14.79
C MET A 243 -7.43 -21.26 -13.48
N LYS A 244 -7.57 -22.60 -13.58
CA LYS A 244 -7.70 -23.46 -12.39
C LYS A 244 -6.35 -23.57 -11.66
N ALA A 245 -6.39 -24.05 -10.42
CA ALA A 245 -5.23 -24.19 -9.54
C ALA A 245 -4.07 -25.00 -10.18
N ALA A 246 -2.85 -24.84 -9.64
CA ALA A 246 -1.62 -25.45 -10.14
C ALA A 246 -1.66 -26.99 -10.26
N THR A 247 -2.51 -27.65 -9.46
CA THR A 247 -2.75 -29.10 -9.45
C THR A 247 -3.64 -29.58 -10.61
N SER A 248 -4.25 -28.67 -11.36
CA SER A 248 -5.12 -29.00 -12.48
C SER A 248 -4.36 -29.65 -13.63
N ASN A 249 -5.07 -30.44 -14.45
CA ASN A 249 -4.49 -31.13 -15.60
C ASN A 249 -3.74 -30.17 -16.54
N PHE A 250 -4.29 -28.98 -16.80
CA PHE A 250 -3.75 -27.98 -17.72
C PHE A 250 -3.42 -26.65 -17.03
N ALA A 251 -2.57 -26.67 -16.00
CA ALA A 251 -2.22 -25.46 -15.26
C ALA A 251 -1.18 -24.55 -15.94
N CYS A 252 -0.31 -25.05 -16.82
CA CYS A 252 0.74 -24.21 -17.42
C CYS A 252 0.19 -22.99 -18.16
N VAL A 253 0.58 -21.76 -17.80
CA VAL A 253 0.06 -20.52 -18.42
C VAL A 253 0.52 -20.39 -19.88
N TRP A 254 1.72 -20.87 -20.18
CA TRP A 254 2.33 -20.75 -21.51
C TRP A 254 1.99 -21.89 -22.49
N CYS A 255 1.62 -23.07 -22.01
CA CYS A 255 1.45 -24.24 -22.87
C CYS A 255 0.35 -25.20 -22.40
N LYS A 256 -0.21 -25.99 -23.32
CA LYS A 256 -1.34 -26.92 -23.11
C LYS A 256 -0.89 -28.31 -22.65
N ILE A 257 0.28 -28.42 -22.02
CA ILE A 257 0.79 -29.69 -21.53
C ILE A 257 -0.10 -30.26 -20.41
N HIS A 258 -0.41 -31.55 -20.49
CA HIS A 258 -1.09 -32.28 -19.42
C HIS A 258 -0.14 -32.49 -18.22
N LYS A 259 -0.68 -32.50 -16.99
CA LYS A 259 0.11 -32.68 -15.75
C LYS A 259 1.01 -33.92 -15.77
N ASP A 260 0.52 -35.02 -16.35
CA ASP A 260 1.25 -36.30 -16.42
C ASP A 260 2.44 -36.26 -17.40
N ASN A 261 2.55 -35.20 -18.21
CA ASN A 261 3.66 -34.99 -19.13
C ASN A 261 4.63 -33.90 -18.65
N ARG A 262 4.40 -33.23 -17.50
CA ARG A 262 5.26 -32.14 -17.01
C ARG A 262 6.69 -32.56 -16.65
N TRP A 263 6.86 -33.83 -16.28
CA TRP A 263 8.18 -34.38 -15.94
C TRP A 263 9.03 -34.69 -17.18
N LYS A 264 8.44 -34.65 -18.39
CA LYS A 264 9.14 -34.97 -19.63
C LYS A 264 10.05 -33.81 -20.02
N MET A 265 11.36 -34.05 -19.87
CA MET A 265 12.43 -33.11 -20.23
C MET A 265 13.08 -33.47 -21.58
N ASP A 266 12.44 -34.32 -22.38
CA ASP A 266 12.91 -34.74 -23.71
C ASP A 266 12.62 -33.70 -24.81
N LYS A 267 11.93 -32.62 -24.45
CA LYS A 267 11.56 -31.51 -25.32
C LYS A 267 12.18 -30.21 -24.81
N ASP A 268 12.60 -29.38 -25.73
CA ASP A 268 13.13 -28.06 -25.43
C ASP A 268 12.01 -27.03 -25.22
N LEU A 269 12.40 -25.82 -24.83
CA LEU A 269 11.47 -24.71 -24.64
C LEU A 269 10.72 -24.35 -25.94
N THR A 270 11.36 -24.53 -27.09
CA THR A 270 10.80 -24.25 -28.42
C THR A 270 9.56 -25.08 -28.67
N HIS A 271 9.60 -26.38 -28.34
CA HIS A 271 8.47 -27.28 -28.49
C HIS A 271 7.22 -26.79 -27.76
N TYR A 272 7.35 -26.36 -26.50
CA TYR A 272 6.22 -25.89 -25.70
C TYR A 272 5.69 -24.52 -26.11
N ASN A 273 6.54 -23.72 -26.77
CA ASN A 273 6.18 -22.43 -27.35
C ASN A 273 5.75 -22.50 -28.82
N SER A 274 5.60 -23.71 -29.38
CA SER A 274 5.16 -23.93 -30.76
C SER A 274 3.70 -24.37 -30.83
N ILE A 275 3.00 -24.01 -31.91
CA ILE A 275 1.66 -24.52 -32.22
C ILE A 275 1.77 -26.04 -32.47
N PRO A 276 0.84 -26.88 -31.96
CA PRO A 276 -0.43 -26.53 -31.31
C PRO A 276 -0.34 -26.45 -29.77
N ILE A 277 0.82 -26.63 -29.16
CA ILE A 277 0.97 -26.77 -27.70
C ILE A 277 1.00 -25.41 -27.00
N LYS A 278 1.57 -24.38 -27.63
CA LYS A 278 1.57 -23.00 -27.15
C LYS A 278 0.15 -22.55 -26.79
N ARG A 279 -0.01 -21.85 -25.66
CA ARG A 279 -1.20 -21.07 -25.36
C ARG A 279 -1.07 -19.67 -25.92
N THR A 280 -2.16 -19.17 -26.47
CA THR A 280 -2.26 -17.77 -26.85
C THR A 280 -3.13 -17.02 -25.84
N LEU A 281 -2.88 -15.72 -25.71
CA LEU A 281 -3.71 -14.86 -24.86
C LEU A 281 -5.18 -14.91 -25.31
N GLN A 282 -5.43 -14.93 -26.62
CA GLN A 282 -6.78 -15.04 -27.17
C GLN A 282 -7.48 -16.35 -26.75
N GLU A 283 -6.76 -17.48 -26.74
CA GLU A 283 -7.32 -18.74 -26.24
C GLU A 283 -7.69 -18.63 -24.75
N ILE A 284 -6.83 -18.03 -23.93
CA ILE A 284 -7.08 -17.85 -22.48
C ILE A 284 -8.33 -16.99 -22.26
N ILE A 285 -8.44 -15.85 -22.95
CA ILE A 285 -9.59 -14.95 -22.87
C ILE A 285 -10.88 -15.69 -23.28
N ASN A 286 -10.84 -16.40 -24.40
CA ASN A 286 -12.00 -17.15 -24.90
C ASN A 286 -12.42 -18.26 -23.91
N MET A 287 -11.47 -18.93 -23.24
CA MET A 287 -11.78 -19.96 -22.26
C MET A 287 -12.33 -19.37 -20.95
N ALA A 288 -11.81 -18.22 -20.51
CA ALA A 288 -12.30 -17.53 -19.32
C ALA A 288 -13.77 -17.11 -19.47
N GLN A 289 -14.17 -16.68 -20.68
CA GLN A 289 -15.55 -16.26 -21.00
C GLN A 289 -16.54 -17.42 -21.14
N LYS A 290 -16.08 -18.66 -21.38
CA LYS A 290 -16.96 -19.83 -21.56
C LYS A 290 -17.62 -20.34 -20.28
N LYS A 291 -17.18 -19.87 -19.10
CA LYS A 291 -17.68 -20.32 -17.79
C LYS A 291 -19.16 -19.99 -17.52
N ASP A 292 -19.80 -19.16 -18.33
CA ASP A 292 -21.26 -18.90 -18.26
C ASP A 292 -22.10 -19.98 -18.98
N THR A 293 -21.45 -21.02 -19.53
CA THR A 293 -22.11 -22.20 -20.09
C THR A 293 -21.63 -23.44 -19.35
N GLN A 294 -22.58 -24.04 -18.63
CA GLN A 294 -22.43 -25.24 -17.79
C GLN A 294 -21.55 -26.34 -18.39
N ASP A 295 -20.72 -26.94 -17.53
CA ASP A 295 -20.52 -28.38 -17.38
C ASP A 295 -19.97 -28.69 -15.97
#